data_AF-A0A437MMZ2-F1
#
_entry.id   AF-A0A437MMZ2-F1
#
_cell.length_a   1.000
_cell.length_b   1.000
_cell.length_c   1.000
_cell.angle_alpha   90.00
_cell.angle_beta   90.00
_cell.angle_gamma   90.00
#
_symmetry.space_group_name_H-M   'P 1'
#
loop_
_entity.id
_entity.type
_entity.pdbx_description
1 polymer ?
#
loop_
_entity_poly.entity_id
_entity_poly.type
_entity_poly.pdbx_seq_one_letter_code
_entity_poly.pdbx_strand_id
1 'polypeptide(L)'
;MTSDPRWSRRSLLGAFIGSAGFGLGDVPTAEAREASQRSRPAARPRRPRAAPAAPAPSTRAALPLVVLDPGHGGRDPGATGRNGTQEKRIVLAVAQELRRRLEAGGKCRVAMTRTQDRFVPLAGRVAFARQRDAALLLSIHADSAPTREARGASVYTLSETASDPLAAALARRENLADQVGGLRLPSVPPDVQRILLSLMRDETRRGSERVASATLAAFTGDVPLLSNPHRRAGFVVLKAPDVPSALVELGFLSHPSDEAALNRPAWRARLADSLAEGIHAYLGRRIVT
;
A
#
# COMPACT_ATOMS: atom_id res chain seq x y z
N MET A 1 24.75 -55.98 -10.81
CA MET A 1 23.47 -56.08 -11.54
C MET A 1 22.98 -54.64 -11.72
N THR A 2 23.44 -53.98 -12.79
CA THR A 2 22.63 -53.63 -14.00
C THR A 2 21.51 -52.64 -13.64
N SER A 3 21.41 -51.42 -14.18
CA SER A 3 21.91 -50.86 -15.44
C SER A 3 21.64 -49.35 -15.47
N ASP A 4 22.63 -48.57 -15.89
CA ASP A 4 22.54 -47.24 -16.54
C ASP A 4 22.18 -47.48 -18.06
N PRO A 5 22.00 -46.53 -19.02
CA PRO A 5 22.38 -45.11 -18.98
C PRO A 5 21.64 -44.08 -19.91
N ARG A 6 22.17 -42.84 -19.85
CA ARG A 6 22.35 -41.80 -20.92
C ARG A 6 21.26 -40.75 -21.16
N TRP A 7 21.68 -39.49 -21.08
CA TRP A 7 21.65 -38.55 -22.22
C TRP A 7 22.91 -37.65 -22.19
N SER A 8 23.50 -37.40 -23.37
CA SER A 8 24.88 -36.96 -23.56
C SER A 8 25.03 -35.51 -24.06
N ARG A 9 25.95 -34.81 -23.38
CA ARG A 9 26.95 -33.79 -23.77
C ARG A 9 26.85 -32.95 -25.07
N ARG A 10 27.18 -31.67 -24.84
CA ARG A 10 27.61 -30.58 -25.74
C ARG A 10 28.97 -30.87 -26.42
N SER A 11 29.19 -30.31 -27.62
CA SER A 11 30.25 -29.32 -27.97
C SER A 11 30.76 -29.40 -29.43
N LEU A 12 31.41 -28.30 -29.84
CA LEU A 12 32.33 -28.05 -30.99
C LEU A 12 31.69 -27.30 -32.18
N LEU A 13 31.95 -26.01 -32.43
CA LEU A 13 33.17 -25.29 -32.87
C LEU A 13 33.75 -25.78 -34.20
N GLY A 14 33.78 -24.89 -35.20
CA GLY A 14 34.52 -25.05 -36.46
C GLY A 14 34.42 -23.78 -37.31
N ALA A 15 35.56 -23.14 -37.56
CA ALA A 15 35.71 -21.91 -38.32
C ALA A 15 36.69 -22.11 -39.49
N PHE A 16 36.36 -21.48 -40.62
CA PHE A 16 37.20 -20.86 -41.68
C PHE A 16 38.23 -21.63 -42.54
N ILE A 17 38.47 -20.99 -43.70
CA ILE A 17 39.44 -21.19 -44.81
C ILE A 17 38.85 -22.07 -45.94
N GLY A 18 38.74 -21.69 -47.22
CA GLY A 18 39.38 -20.67 -48.05
C GLY A 18 40.12 -21.34 -49.20
N SER A 19 39.79 -21.01 -50.47
CA SER A 19 40.67 -20.94 -51.67
C SER A 19 39.95 -21.24 -53.00
N ALA A 20 40.50 -20.64 -54.06
CA ALA A 20 39.94 -20.36 -55.38
C ALA A 20 40.28 -21.41 -56.46
N GLY A 21 39.62 -21.33 -57.62
CA GLY A 21 39.99 -22.04 -58.85
C GLY A 21 39.21 -21.58 -60.09
N PHE A 22 39.95 -21.26 -61.15
CA PHE A 22 39.61 -20.62 -62.44
C PHE A 22 39.10 -21.60 -63.54
N GLY A 23 38.50 -21.04 -64.61
CA GLY A 23 38.47 -21.60 -65.98
C GLY A 23 37.08 -21.58 -66.65
N LEU A 24 36.76 -20.61 -67.51
CA LEU A 24 36.96 -20.54 -68.99
C LEU A 24 35.80 -21.19 -69.79
N GLY A 25 35.17 -20.41 -70.68
CA GLY A 25 34.48 -20.95 -71.86
C GLY A 25 33.17 -20.25 -72.28
N ASP A 26 33.28 -19.54 -73.40
CA ASP A 26 32.27 -19.31 -74.45
C ASP A 26 31.21 -18.18 -74.38
N VAL A 27 31.31 -17.35 -75.41
CA VAL A 27 30.46 -16.24 -75.85
C VAL A 27 29.61 -16.75 -77.03
N PRO A 28 28.36 -16.29 -77.18
CA PRO A 28 27.98 -15.76 -78.50
C PRO A 28 27.18 -14.45 -78.46
N THR A 29 27.69 -13.50 -79.24
CA THR A 29 27.05 -12.57 -80.19
C THR A 29 25.70 -11.88 -79.87
N ALA A 30 25.81 -10.56 -79.87
CA ALA A 30 24.88 -9.48 -80.22
C ALA A 30 23.55 -9.80 -80.93
N GLU A 31 22.49 -9.12 -80.51
CA GLU A 31 21.70 -8.27 -81.41
C GLU A 31 20.85 -7.25 -80.62
N ALA A 32 20.88 -6.00 -81.09
CA ALA A 32 20.23 -4.85 -80.50
C ALA A 32 18.76 -4.73 -80.93
N ARG A 33 17.87 -4.36 -80.00
CA ARG A 33 16.62 -3.63 -80.31
C ARG A 33 16.28 -2.66 -79.18
N GLU A 34 16.58 -1.39 -79.40
CA GLU A 34 15.92 -0.27 -78.73
C GLU A 34 14.45 -0.20 -79.16
N ALA A 35 13.52 -0.06 -78.20
CA ALA A 35 12.44 0.94 -78.24
C ALA A 35 11.49 0.82 -77.04
N SER A 36 11.10 2.01 -76.55
CA SER A 36 9.92 2.31 -75.72
C SER A 36 10.08 2.30 -74.20
N GLN A 37 10.74 3.34 -73.67
CA GLN A 37 10.49 3.80 -72.30
C GLN A 37 9.22 4.68 -72.30
N ARG A 38 8.10 4.11 -71.85
CA ARG A 38 6.94 4.89 -71.41
C ARG A 38 7.14 5.29 -69.95
N SER A 39 7.20 6.59 -69.70
CA SER A 39 7.31 7.23 -68.39
C SER A 39 6.11 6.87 -67.50
N ARG A 40 6.35 6.20 -66.36
CA ARG A 40 5.36 6.07 -65.28
C ARG A 40 5.44 7.32 -64.39
N PRO A 41 4.31 7.91 -63.94
CA PRO A 41 4.36 9.05 -63.04
C PRO A 41 4.88 8.62 -61.66
N ALA A 42 5.77 9.43 -61.10
CA ALA A 42 6.35 9.21 -59.78
C ALA A 42 5.26 9.23 -58.69
N ALA A 43 5.23 8.18 -57.86
CA ALA A 43 4.35 8.11 -56.71
C ALA A 43 4.77 9.12 -55.63
N ARG A 44 3.84 9.96 -55.17
CA ARG A 44 4.06 10.90 -54.06
C ARG A 44 4.42 10.15 -52.76
N PRO A 45 5.33 10.67 -51.92
CA PRO A 45 5.69 10.04 -50.66
C PRO A 45 4.49 10.09 -49.70
N ARG A 46 4.05 8.92 -49.21
CA ARG A 46 3.01 8.82 -48.18
C ARG A 46 3.60 9.34 -46.86
N ARG A 47 2.97 10.38 -46.30
CA ARG A 47 3.28 10.85 -44.94
C ARG A 47 3.18 9.69 -43.94
N PRO A 48 4.10 9.58 -42.96
CA PRO A 48 4.01 8.56 -41.91
C PRO A 48 2.70 8.74 -41.15
N ARG A 49 1.92 7.67 -41.02
CA ARG A 49 0.72 7.67 -40.17
C ARG A 49 1.19 7.82 -38.73
N ALA A 50 0.81 8.92 -38.08
CA ALA A 50 1.10 9.16 -36.68
C ALA A 50 0.64 7.94 -35.86
N ALA A 51 1.52 7.43 -35.00
CA ALA A 51 1.18 6.37 -34.06
C ALA A 51 0.01 6.85 -33.17
N PRO A 52 -0.92 5.97 -32.77
CA PRO A 52 -2.00 6.35 -31.88
C PRO A 52 -1.38 6.88 -30.58
N ALA A 53 -1.82 8.08 -30.17
CA ALA A 53 -1.38 8.69 -28.93
C ALA A 53 -1.69 7.74 -27.76
N ALA A 54 -0.74 7.58 -26.84
CA ALA A 54 -0.95 6.81 -25.63
C ALA A 54 -2.21 7.34 -24.91
N PRO A 55 -3.07 6.46 -24.36
CA PRO A 55 -4.27 6.90 -23.67
C PRO A 55 -3.89 7.86 -22.55
N ALA A 56 -4.57 9.01 -22.51
CA ALA A 56 -4.40 9.97 -21.43
C ALA A 56 -4.54 9.26 -20.07
N PRO A 57 -3.70 9.56 -19.07
CA PRO A 57 -3.81 8.92 -17.76
C PRO A 57 -5.23 9.11 -17.23
N SER A 58 -5.91 8.01 -16.92
CA SER A 58 -7.27 8.06 -16.37
C SER A 58 -7.28 8.99 -15.14
N THR A 59 -8.25 9.89 -15.04
CA THR A 59 -8.41 10.83 -13.91
C THR A 59 -8.37 10.11 -12.55
N ARG A 60 -8.80 8.85 -12.51
CA ARG A 60 -8.73 7.98 -11.33
C ARG A 60 -7.29 7.69 -10.90
N ALA A 61 -6.34 7.49 -11.82
CA ALA A 61 -4.94 7.24 -11.49
C ALA A 61 -4.26 8.45 -10.81
N ALA A 62 -4.75 9.66 -11.04
CA ALA A 62 -4.26 10.89 -10.43
C ALA A 62 -4.80 11.13 -9.00
N LEU A 63 -5.82 10.39 -8.56
CA LEU A 63 -6.36 10.54 -7.20
C LEU A 63 -5.40 9.99 -6.14
N PRO A 64 -5.31 10.64 -4.96
CA PRO A 64 -4.48 10.16 -3.86
C PRO A 64 -4.93 8.75 -3.42
N LEU A 65 -3.97 7.88 -3.12
CA LEU A 65 -4.25 6.54 -2.60
C LEU A 65 -4.28 6.56 -1.07
N VAL A 66 -5.39 6.11 -0.49
CA VAL A 66 -5.53 5.81 0.93
C VAL A 66 -5.38 4.31 1.14
N VAL A 67 -4.44 3.90 1.99
CA VAL A 67 -4.28 2.52 2.42
C VAL A 67 -4.93 2.36 3.78
N LEU A 68 -5.93 1.48 3.84
CA LEU A 68 -6.56 1.06 5.09
C LEU A 68 -5.92 -0.23 5.57
N ASP A 69 -5.48 -0.23 6.80
CA ASP A 69 -4.82 -1.36 7.42
C ASP A 69 -5.65 -1.89 8.59
N PRO A 70 -6.58 -2.83 8.36
CA PRO A 70 -7.27 -3.50 9.46
C PRO A 70 -6.28 -4.39 10.22
N GLY A 71 -6.03 -4.05 11.49
CA GLY A 71 -5.09 -4.72 12.39
C GLY A 71 -5.28 -6.24 12.49
N HIS A 72 -4.24 -6.95 12.90
CA HIS A 72 -4.25 -8.41 13.17
C HIS A 72 -4.71 -9.26 11.97
N GLY A 73 -5.27 -10.44 12.22
CA GLY A 73 -5.84 -11.35 11.22
C GLY A 73 -5.22 -12.75 11.25
N GLY A 74 -5.93 -13.72 10.68
CA GLY A 74 -5.51 -15.12 10.70
C GLY A 74 -5.39 -15.64 12.13
N ARG A 75 -4.19 -16.08 12.50
CA ARG A 75 -3.89 -16.61 13.84
C ARG A 75 -3.82 -15.55 14.93
N ASP A 76 -3.60 -14.30 14.57
CA ASP A 76 -3.61 -13.19 15.52
C ASP A 76 -5.04 -12.62 15.64
N PRO A 77 -5.74 -12.87 16.76
CA PRO A 77 -7.08 -12.33 16.97
C PRO A 77 -7.09 -10.84 17.33
N GLY A 78 -5.93 -10.27 17.71
CA GLY A 78 -5.86 -9.01 18.45
C GLY A 78 -6.46 -9.14 19.86
N ALA A 79 -6.95 -8.03 20.39
CA ALA A 79 -7.71 -8.03 21.63
C ALA A 79 -8.95 -8.92 21.52
N THR A 80 -9.22 -9.67 22.59
CA THR A 80 -10.46 -10.44 22.74
C THR A 80 -11.26 -9.84 23.89
N GLY A 81 -12.42 -9.28 23.57
CA GLY A 81 -13.37 -8.75 24.55
C GLY A 81 -13.96 -9.86 25.41
N ARG A 82 -14.62 -9.50 26.50
CA ARG A 82 -15.11 -10.50 27.49
C ARG A 82 -16.16 -11.44 26.91
N ASN A 83 -16.92 -10.97 25.92
CA ASN A 83 -17.95 -11.76 25.26
C ASN A 83 -17.39 -12.56 24.08
N GLY A 84 -16.06 -12.68 23.96
CA GLY A 84 -15.39 -13.39 22.86
C GLY A 84 -15.28 -12.56 21.58
N THR A 85 -15.56 -11.26 21.64
CA THR A 85 -15.40 -10.34 20.51
C THR A 85 -13.94 -10.27 20.11
N GLN A 86 -13.61 -10.66 18.87
CA GLN A 86 -12.23 -10.60 18.37
C GLN A 86 -12.01 -9.31 17.58
N GLU A 87 -11.00 -8.55 17.96
CA GLU A 87 -10.61 -7.30 17.31
C GLU A 87 -10.47 -7.45 15.79
N LYS A 88 -9.76 -8.49 15.32
CA LYS A 88 -9.52 -8.73 13.89
C LYS A 88 -10.79 -8.73 13.03
N ARG A 89 -11.94 -9.12 13.60
CA ARG A 89 -13.25 -9.16 12.92
C ARG A 89 -13.88 -7.77 12.88
N ILE A 90 -13.85 -7.06 14.01
CA ILE A 90 -14.39 -5.70 14.13
C ILE A 90 -13.66 -4.76 13.18
N VAL A 91 -12.33 -4.74 13.23
CA VAL A 91 -11.52 -3.80 12.44
C VAL A 91 -11.62 -4.08 10.94
N LEU A 92 -11.72 -5.36 10.54
CA LEU A 92 -11.96 -5.71 9.14
C LEU A 92 -13.33 -5.21 8.66
N ALA A 93 -14.38 -5.41 9.47
CA ALA A 93 -15.73 -4.97 9.12
C ALA A 93 -15.82 -3.44 8.99
N VAL A 94 -15.20 -2.69 9.91
CA VAL A 94 -15.13 -1.22 9.83
C VAL A 94 -14.32 -0.78 8.62
N ALA A 95 -13.16 -1.40 8.35
CA ALA A 95 -12.33 -1.03 7.21
C ALA A 95 -13.03 -1.29 5.86
N GLN A 96 -13.83 -2.36 5.73
CA GLN A 96 -14.64 -2.63 4.55
C GLN A 96 -15.75 -1.59 4.36
N GLU A 97 -16.37 -1.15 5.45
CA GLU A 97 -17.41 -0.11 5.43
C GLU A 97 -16.82 1.27 5.08
N LEU A 98 -15.67 1.60 5.66
CA LEU A 98 -14.92 2.81 5.35
C LEU A 98 -14.49 2.83 3.87
N ARG A 99 -13.99 1.69 3.37
CA ARG A 99 -13.64 1.55 1.95
C ARG A 99 -14.83 1.89 1.05
N ARG A 100 -16.02 1.35 1.33
CA ARG A 100 -17.23 1.65 0.53
C ARG A 100 -17.54 3.15 0.50
N ARG A 101 -17.47 3.83 1.66
CA ARG A 101 -17.72 5.28 1.77
C ARG A 101 -16.72 6.11 0.99
N LEU A 102 -15.43 5.79 1.12
CA LEU A 102 -14.36 6.50 0.40
C LEU A 102 -14.46 6.28 -1.12
N GLU A 103 -14.73 5.04 -1.56
CA GLU A 103 -14.92 4.73 -2.98
C GLU A 103 -16.16 5.43 -3.55
N ALA A 104 -17.27 5.48 -2.79
CA ALA A 104 -18.48 6.21 -3.18
C ALA A 104 -18.26 7.72 -3.24
N GLY A 105 -17.43 8.28 -2.35
CA GLY A 105 -17.10 9.70 -2.34
C GLY A 105 -16.23 10.15 -3.52
N GLY A 106 -15.50 9.24 -4.17
CA GLY A 106 -14.77 9.51 -5.41
C GLY A 106 -13.56 10.45 -5.30
N LYS A 107 -13.16 10.86 -4.09
CA LYS A 107 -12.06 11.81 -3.84
C LYS A 107 -10.68 11.14 -3.71
N CYS A 108 -10.66 9.82 -3.54
CA CYS A 108 -9.43 9.05 -3.39
C CYS A 108 -9.58 7.65 -3.96
N ARG A 109 -8.44 6.99 -4.18
CA ARG A 109 -8.36 5.54 -4.37
C ARG A 109 -8.21 4.89 -3.00
N VAL A 110 -8.69 3.65 -2.87
CA VAL A 110 -8.57 2.89 -1.62
C VAL A 110 -7.90 1.54 -1.90
N ALA A 111 -6.95 1.16 -1.06
CA ALA A 111 -6.42 -0.19 -0.99
C ALA A 111 -6.46 -0.68 0.47
N MET A 112 -6.53 -1.99 0.67
CA MET A 112 -6.53 -2.61 2.00
C MET A 112 -5.38 -3.60 2.12
N THR A 113 -4.64 -3.57 3.23
CA THR A 113 -3.56 -4.54 3.50
C THR A 113 -4.09 -5.98 3.56
N ARG A 114 -5.33 -6.15 4.03
CA ARG A 114 -6.13 -7.39 3.93
C ARG A 114 -7.61 -7.09 3.72
N THR A 115 -8.27 -7.95 2.94
CA THR A 115 -9.72 -7.91 2.66
C THR A 115 -10.47 -9.10 3.24
N GLN A 116 -9.74 -10.07 3.80
CA GLN A 116 -10.22 -11.32 4.38
C GLN A 116 -9.49 -11.57 5.71
N ASP A 117 -9.88 -12.62 6.44
CA ASP A 117 -9.23 -13.04 7.67
C ASP A 117 -7.90 -13.75 7.38
N ARG A 118 -6.85 -12.96 7.13
CA ARG A 118 -5.47 -13.43 6.94
C ARG A 118 -4.51 -12.57 7.76
N PHE A 119 -3.43 -13.18 8.22
CA PHE A 119 -2.35 -12.46 8.87
C PHE A 119 -1.52 -11.69 7.82
N VAL A 120 -1.14 -10.46 8.15
CA VAL A 120 -0.18 -9.66 7.37
C VAL A 120 0.89 -9.14 8.34
N PRO A 121 2.19 -9.38 8.11
CA PRO A 121 3.23 -8.91 9.02
C PRO A 121 3.31 -7.38 9.05
N LEU A 122 3.71 -6.78 10.18
CA LEU A 122 3.77 -5.33 10.36
C LEU A 122 4.66 -4.65 9.31
N ALA A 123 5.86 -5.20 9.07
CA ALA A 123 6.75 -4.70 8.02
C ALA A 123 6.12 -4.81 6.61
N GLY A 124 5.31 -5.85 6.37
CA GLY A 124 4.56 -6.03 5.14
C GLY A 124 3.46 -5.00 4.94
N ARG A 125 2.78 -4.57 6.01
CA ARG A 125 1.76 -3.50 5.98
C ARG A 125 2.39 -2.16 5.60
N VAL A 126 3.53 -1.82 6.21
CA VAL A 126 4.31 -0.62 5.88
C VAL A 126 4.78 -0.67 4.42
N ALA A 127 5.39 -1.78 4.00
CA ALA A 127 5.87 -1.93 2.63
C ALA A 127 4.73 -1.84 1.60
N PHE A 128 3.56 -2.41 1.91
CA PHE A 128 2.38 -2.36 1.05
C PHE A 128 1.96 -0.92 0.72
N ALA A 129 1.97 -0.03 1.72
CA ALA A 129 1.63 1.37 1.55
C ALA A 129 2.70 2.14 0.78
N ARG A 130 3.97 1.95 1.14
CA ARG A 130 5.10 2.64 0.50
C ARG A 130 5.24 2.28 -0.99
N GLN A 131 5.16 0.99 -1.33
CA GLN A 131 5.28 0.51 -2.72
C GLN A 131 4.15 0.99 -3.65
N ARG A 132 3.10 1.61 -3.11
CA ARG A 132 1.96 2.11 -3.87
C ARG A 132 1.85 3.63 -3.81
N ASP A 133 2.87 4.30 -3.28
CA ASP A 133 2.92 5.75 -3.11
C ASP A 133 1.66 6.28 -2.40
N ALA A 134 1.29 5.60 -1.32
CA ALA A 134 0.10 5.96 -0.55
C ALA A 134 0.21 7.40 -0.02
N ALA A 135 -0.85 8.18 -0.20
CA ALA A 135 -0.97 9.51 0.37
C ALA A 135 -1.30 9.46 1.89
N LEU A 136 -1.81 8.31 2.36
CA LEU A 136 -2.16 8.05 3.74
C LEU A 136 -2.12 6.54 4.01
N LEU A 137 -1.52 6.13 5.12
CA LEU A 137 -1.74 4.83 5.76
C LEU A 137 -2.55 5.02 7.05
N LEU A 138 -3.71 4.38 7.13
CA LEU A 138 -4.56 4.40 8.32
C LEU A 138 -4.66 2.99 8.91
N SER A 139 -3.99 2.75 10.04
CA SER A 139 -4.14 1.50 10.80
C SER A 139 -5.39 1.58 11.67
N ILE A 140 -6.23 0.54 11.64
CA ILE A 140 -7.52 0.50 12.33
C ILE A 140 -7.50 -0.62 13.37
N HIS A 141 -7.69 -0.25 14.63
CA HIS A 141 -7.61 -1.11 15.81
C HIS A 141 -8.82 -0.90 16.73
N ALA A 142 -9.05 -1.85 17.63
CA ALA A 142 -10.04 -1.80 18.68
C ALA A 142 -9.50 -2.58 19.89
N ASP A 143 -8.40 -2.11 20.43
CA ASP A 143 -7.52 -2.88 21.29
C ASP A 143 -8.05 -2.96 22.75
N SER A 144 -7.29 -3.51 23.68
CA SER A 144 -7.65 -3.65 25.09
C SER A 144 -6.78 -2.73 25.96
N ALA A 145 -7.33 -1.70 26.58
CA ALA A 145 -6.53 -0.91 27.52
C ALA A 145 -6.13 -1.73 28.77
N PRO A 146 -4.97 -1.45 29.41
CA PRO A 146 -4.58 -2.05 30.69
C PRO A 146 -5.57 -1.77 31.82
N THR A 147 -6.21 -0.60 31.80
CA THR A 147 -7.28 -0.23 32.73
C THR A 147 -8.64 -0.39 32.06
N ARG A 148 -9.65 -0.77 32.84
CA ARG A 148 -11.03 -0.94 32.36
C ARG A 148 -11.79 0.38 32.22
N GLU A 149 -11.17 1.49 32.57
CA GLU A 149 -11.77 2.83 32.52
C GLU A 149 -11.55 3.51 31.17
N ALA A 150 -10.50 3.14 30.44
CA ALA A 150 -10.23 3.71 29.13
C ALA A 150 -11.31 3.24 28.14
N ARG A 151 -11.99 4.22 27.54
CA ARG A 151 -13.07 4.05 26.57
C ARG A 151 -13.08 5.21 25.58
N GLY A 152 -13.75 4.99 24.46
CA GLY A 152 -13.85 5.96 23.38
C GLY A 152 -12.68 5.89 22.41
N ALA A 153 -12.87 6.51 21.26
CA ALA A 153 -11.90 6.50 20.18
C ALA A 153 -10.67 7.37 20.50
N SER A 154 -9.53 6.98 19.94
CA SER A 154 -8.28 7.73 20.01
C SER A 154 -7.46 7.52 18.75
N VAL A 155 -6.54 8.45 18.49
CA VAL A 155 -5.64 8.44 17.34
C VAL A 155 -4.19 8.53 17.83
N TYR A 156 -3.32 7.73 17.23
CA TYR A 156 -1.92 7.63 17.56
C TYR A 156 -1.05 8.01 16.36
N THR A 157 -0.01 8.79 16.61
CA THR A 157 1.04 9.12 15.62
C THR A 157 2.41 8.61 16.09
N LEU A 158 3.34 8.45 15.14
CA LEU A 158 4.67 7.93 15.44
C LEU A 158 5.47 8.91 16.32
N SER A 159 6.10 8.37 17.36
CA SER A 159 7.13 9.06 18.14
C SER A 159 8.08 8.03 18.75
N GLU A 160 9.36 8.38 18.86
CA GLU A 160 10.34 7.55 19.59
C GLU A 160 10.01 7.47 21.09
N THR A 161 9.46 8.56 21.63
CA THR A 161 9.02 8.64 23.04
C THR A 161 7.51 8.58 23.11
N ALA A 162 6.97 7.68 23.94
CA ALA A 162 5.54 7.59 24.17
C ALA A 162 5.02 8.82 24.94
N SER A 163 3.82 9.30 24.60
CA SER A 163 3.19 10.45 25.28
C SER A 163 2.80 10.15 26.72
N ASP A 164 2.53 8.88 27.03
CA ASP A 164 2.04 8.43 28.33
C ASP A 164 2.15 6.89 28.45
N PRO A 165 1.95 6.32 29.67
CA PRO A 165 2.04 4.89 29.89
C PRO A 165 1.04 4.04 29.09
N LEU A 166 -0.15 4.56 28.80
CA LEU A 166 -1.16 3.85 28.01
C LEU A 166 -0.69 3.70 26.55
N ALA A 167 -0.20 4.78 25.95
CA ALA A 167 0.36 4.75 24.60
C ALA A 167 1.59 3.83 24.51
N ALA A 168 2.44 3.83 25.54
CA ALA A 168 3.59 2.92 25.61
C ALA A 168 3.16 1.44 25.70
N ALA A 169 2.13 1.14 26.50
CA ALA A 169 1.62 -0.22 26.65
C ALA A 169 0.97 -0.74 25.35
N LEU A 170 0.16 0.11 24.70
CA LEU A 170 -0.44 -0.19 23.40
C LEU A 170 0.63 -0.47 22.34
N ALA A 171 1.60 0.44 22.17
CA ALA A 171 2.66 0.24 21.19
C ALA A 171 3.46 -1.05 21.43
N ARG A 172 3.74 -1.41 22.69
CA ARG A 172 4.42 -2.68 23.00
C ARG A 172 3.59 -3.88 22.57
N ARG A 173 2.29 -3.91 22.86
CA ARG A 173 1.42 -5.02 22.46
C ARG A 173 1.30 -5.12 20.95
N GLU A 174 1.01 -4.01 20.27
CA GLU A 174 0.80 -4.00 18.83
C GLU A 174 2.05 -4.40 18.05
N ASN A 175 3.24 -4.06 18.57
CA ASN A 175 4.50 -4.49 18.00
C ASN A 175 4.80 -6.00 18.17
N LEU A 176 4.02 -6.73 18.98
CA LEU A 176 4.13 -8.19 19.16
C LEU A 176 3.24 -8.98 18.19
N ALA A 177 2.40 -8.33 17.38
CA ALA A 177 1.50 -8.98 16.44
C ALA A 177 2.20 -9.99 15.52
N ASP A 178 3.42 -9.67 15.05
CA ASP A 178 4.22 -10.58 14.21
C ASP A 178 4.59 -11.88 14.93
N GLN A 179 4.90 -11.83 16.24
CA GLN A 179 5.23 -13.02 17.01
C GLN A 179 3.99 -13.91 17.18
N VAL A 180 2.83 -13.32 17.44
CA VAL A 180 1.54 -14.04 17.55
C VAL A 180 1.13 -14.64 16.20
N GLY A 181 1.38 -13.92 15.11
CA GLY A 181 1.19 -14.37 13.73
C GLY A 181 2.15 -15.49 13.28
N GLY A 182 3.15 -15.83 14.10
CA GLY A 182 4.12 -16.89 13.84
C GLY A 182 5.40 -16.47 13.11
N LEU A 183 5.71 -15.18 13.04
CA LEU A 183 6.93 -14.64 12.44
C LEU A 183 7.89 -14.08 13.50
N ARG A 184 9.19 -14.36 13.35
CA ARG A 184 10.27 -13.66 14.06
C ARG A 184 10.92 -12.67 13.09
N LEU A 185 10.88 -11.36 13.40
CA LEU A 185 11.55 -10.36 12.57
C LEU A 185 13.00 -10.11 13.02
N PRO A 186 13.97 -10.06 12.09
CA PRO A 186 15.28 -9.47 12.33
C PRO A 186 15.21 -7.93 12.39
N SER A 187 16.10 -7.33 13.19
CA SER A 187 16.25 -5.88 13.39
C SER A 187 16.86 -5.19 12.16
N VAL A 188 16.41 -3.96 11.84
CA VAL A 188 16.91 -3.16 10.70
C VAL A 188 18.03 -2.22 11.16
N PRO A 189 19.23 -2.24 10.53
CA PRO A 189 20.32 -1.30 10.82
C PRO A 189 20.03 0.13 10.33
N PRO A 190 20.49 1.17 11.05
CA PRO A 190 20.35 2.56 10.62
C PRO A 190 21.57 2.99 9.79
N ASP A 191 21.34 3.62 8.62
CA ASP A 191 22.16 4.65 7.92
C ASP A 191 22.09 4.50 6.37
N VAL A 192 22.16 5.50 5.46
CA VAL A 192 22.31 6.98 5.47
C VAL A 192 21.72 7.56 4.17
N GLN A 193 20.86 8.58 4.31
CA GLN A 193 20.74 9.81 3.49
C GLN A 193 20.12 10.86 4.43
N ARG A 194 20.89 11.29 5.44
CA ARG A 194 20.33 11.81 6.70
C ARG A 194 19.51 13.10 6.57
N ILE A 195 19.83 14.02 5.66
CA ILE A 195 19.11 15.30 5.52
C ILE A 195 17.81 15.14 4.74
N LEU A 196 17.83 14.51 3.57
CA LEU A 196 16.60 14.26 2.80
C LEU A 196 15.66 13.33 3.57
N LEU A 197 16.19 12.28 4.21
CA LEU A 197 15.39 11.42 5.08
C LEU A 197 14.88 12.14 6.33
N SER A 198 15.62 13.09 6.92
CA SER A 198 15.12 13.84 8.08
C SER A 198 14.02 14.83 7.69
N LEU A 199 14.14 15.52 6.55
CA LEU A 199 13.09 16.41 6.02
C LEU A 199 11.83 15.63 5.62
N MET A 200 11.99 14.50 4.92
CA MET A 200 10.87 13.60 4.59
C MET A 200 10.17 13.09 5.85
N ARG A 201 10.93 12.74 6.90
CA ARG A 201 10.37 12.36 8.19
C ARG A 201 9.63 13.51 8.88
N ASP A 202 10.12 14.75 8.82
CA ASP A 202 9.40 15.88 9.43
C ASP A 202 8.10 16.22 8.68
N GLU A 203 8.10 16.27 7.34
CA GLU A 203 6.85 16.51 6.59
C GLU A 203 5.87 15.33 6.76
N THR A 204 6.37 14.09 6.76
CA THR A 204 5.56 12.91 7.07
C THR A 204 4.94 13.03 8.45
N ARG A 205 5.72 13.42 9.47
CA ARG A 205 5.23 13.66 10.83
C ARG A 205 4.16 14.75 10.86
N ARG A 206 4.40 15.92 10.26
CA ARG A 206 3.38 17.00 10.16
C ARG A 206 2.12 16.51 9.46
N GLY A 207 2.28 15.71 8.39
CA GLY A 207 1.20 15.03 7.70
C GLY A 207 0.39 14.15 8.64
N SER A 208 1.03 13.27 9.41
CA SER A 208 0.38 12.40 10.40
C SER A 208 -0.36 13.18 11.49
N GLU A 209 0.21 14.29 11.96
CA GLU A 209 -0.44 15.18 12.93
C GLU A 209 -1.69 15.84 12.33
N ARG A 210 -1.65 16.26 11.05
CA ARG A 210 -2.83 16.78 10.34
C ARG A 210 -3.92 15.71 10.18
N VAL A 211 -3.54 14.46 9.88
CA VAL A 211 -4.48 13.32 9.83
C VAL A 211 -5.13 13.13 11.20
N ALA A 212 -4.34 13.09 12.27
CA ALA A 212 -4.86 12.90 13.63
C ALA A 212 -5.88 13.98 14.02
N SER A 213 -5.53 15.26 13.80
CA SER A 213 -6.45 16.38 14.06
C SER A 213 -7.73 16.30 13.23
N ALA A 214 -7.63 15.95 11.93
CA ALA A 214 -8.81 15.83 11.06
C ALA A 214 -9.73 14.67 11.48
N THR A 215 -9.16 13.51 11.84
CA THR A 215 -9.91 12.37 12.33
C THR A 215 -10.62 12.67 13.66
N LEU A 216 -9.93 13.30 14.61
CA LEU A 216 -10.52 13.65 15.91
C LEU A 216 -11.63 14.70 15.80
N ALA A 217 -11.46 15.69 14.91
CA ALA A 217 -12.51 16.65 14.62
C ALA A 217 -13.76 15.96 14.05
N ALA A 218 -13.59 14.99 13.16
CA ALA A 218 -14.71 14.25 12.57
C ALA A 218 -15.42 13.28 13.54
N PHE A 219 -14.77 12.87 14.63
CA PHE A 219 -15.41 12.10 15.70
C PHE A 219 -16.24 12.97 16.67
N THR A 220 -15.98 14.27 16.73
CA THR A 220 -16.59 15.15 17.73
C THR A 220 -18.08 15.32 17.46
N GLY A 221 -18.93 14.68 18.28
CA GLY A 221 -20.40 14.71 18.18
C GLY A 221 -21.03 13.33 18.13
N ASP A 222 -20.47 12.43 17.31
CA ASP A 222 -21.07 11.11 17.03
C ASP A 222 -20.35 9.95 17.73
N VAL A 223 -19.09 10.14 18.10
CA VAL A 223 -18.22 9.09 18.66
C VAL A 223 -17.55 9.59 19.95
N PRO A 224 -17.77 8.94 21.11
CA PRO A 224 -17.07 9.27 22.34
C PRO A 224 -15.55 9.19 22.13
N LEU A 225 -14.84 10.20 22.63
CA LEU A 225 -13.38 10.25 22.61
C LEU A 225 -12.80 9.89 23.97
N LEU A 226 -11.61 9.30 23.96
CA LEU A 226 -10.80 9.16 25.16
C LEU A 226 -10.40 10.56 25.67
N SER A 227 -10.21 10.72 26.99
CA SER A 227 -9.91 12.03 27.63
C SER A 227 -8.67 12.75 27.05
N ASN A 228 -7.64 11.98 26.68
CA ASN A 228 -6.55 12.43 25.83
C ASN A 228 -6.58 11.59 24.54
N PRO A 229 -7.30 12.05 23.49
CA PRO A 229 -7.60 11.23 22.34
C PRO A 229 -6.51 11.27 21.28
N HIS A 230 -5.55 12.20 21.35
CA HIS A 230 -4.35 12.18 20.50
C HIS A 230 -3.13 11.76 21.30
N ARG A 231 -2.52 10.64 20.92
CA ARG A 231 -1.36 10.08 21.61
C ARG A 231 -0.22 9.77 20.65
N ARG A 232 0.96 9.52 21.19
CA ARG A 232 2.18 9.26 20.42
C ARG A 232 2.94 8.08 21.01
N ALA A 233 3.46 7.19 20.18
CA ALA A 233 4.37 6.11 20.60
C ALA A 233 5.05 5.43 19.40
N GLY A 234 5.97 4.51 19.69
CA GLY A 234 6.81 3.82 18.71
C GLY A 234 6.14 2.62 18.01
N PHE A 235 4.96 2.82 17.41
CA PHE A 235 4.26 1.78 16.66
C PHE A 235 5.01 1.43 15.37
N VAL A 236 5.35 0.15 15.16
CA VAL A 236 6.10 -0.32 13.97
C VAL A 236 5.33 -0.05 12.68
N VAL A 237 4.00 -0.23 12.70
CA VAL A 237 3.13 0.02 11.53
C VAL A 237 3.12 1.48 11.06
N LEU A 238 3.56 2.42 11.91
CA LEU A 238 3.60 3.86 11.60
C LEU A 238 4.98 4.33 11.14
N LYS A 239 5.97 3.43 10.98
CA LYS A 239 7.37 3.78 10.68
C LYS A 239 7.66 4.08 9.20
N ALA A 240 6.64 4.27 8.36
CA ALA A 240 6.86 4.72 6.98
C ALA A 240 7.49 6.13 6.98
N PRO A 241 8.70 6.35 6.45
CA PRO A 241 9.36 7.65 6.50
C PRO A 241 8.82 8.68 5.49
N ASP A 242 8.00 8.22 4.55
CA ASP A 242 7.54 8.93 3.35
C ASP A 242 6.00 8.88 3.17
N VAL A 243 5.29 8.20 4.07
CA VAL A 243 3.82 8.07 4.02
C VAL A 243 3.24 8.56 5.35
N PRO A 244 2.45 9.65 5.35
CA PRO A 244 1.69 10.08 6.51
C PRO A 244 0.86 8.91 7.05
N SER A 245 1.02 8.62 8.34
CA SER A 245 0.50 7.41 8.96
C SER A 245 -0.12 7.71 10.32
N ALA A 246 -1.31 7.15 10.57
CA ALA A 246 -1.96 7.21 11.88
C ALA A 246 -2.57 5.84 12.23
N LEU A 247 -2.61 5.52 13.52
CA LEU A 247 -3.36 4.39 14.06
C LEU A 247 -4.59 4.92 14.78
N VAL A 248 -5.76 4.37 14.48
CA VAL A 248 -7.02 4.72 15.15
C VAL A 248 -7.47 3.56 16.00
N GLU A 249 -7.65 3.82 17.30
CA GLU A 249 -8.41 2.96 18.19
C GLU A 249 -9.88 3.38 18.10
N LEU A 250 -10.75 2.46 17.67
CA LEU A 250 -12.19 2.71 17.54
C LEU A 250 -12.93 2.74 18.89
N GLY A 251 -12.22 2.41 19.97
CA GLY A 251 -12.72 2.10 21.30
C GLY A 251 -11.98 0.89 21.85
N PHE A 252 -12.17 0.58 23.14
CA PHE A 252 -11.43 -0.49 23.80
C PHE A 252 -12.31 -1.72 24.06
N LEU A 253 -11.94 -2.88 23.51
CA LEU A 253 -12.67 -4.14 23.75
C LEU A 253 -12.62 -4.62 25.21
N SER A 254 -11.71 -4.09 26.02
CA SER A 254 -11.70 -4.30 27.48
C SER A 254 -12.82 -3.55 28.21
N HIS A 255 -13.40 -2.53 27.58
CA HIS A 255 -14.49 -1.73 28.14
C HIS A 255 -15.85 -2.26 27.66
N PRO A 256 -16.77 -2.69 28.56
CA PRO A 256 -18.03 -3.32 28.17
C PRO A 256 -18.91 -2.49 27.23
N SER A 257 -19.00 -1.17 27.45
CA SER A 257 -19.78 -0.28 26.59
C SER A 257 -19.20 -0.16 25.18
N ASP A 258 -17.88 -0.16 25.04
CA ASP A 258 -17.22 -0.06 23.73
C ASP A 258 -17.32 -1.40 23.00
N GLU A 259 -17.09 -2.52 23.69
CA GLU A 259 -17.33 -3.87 23.12
C GLU A 259 -18.78 -4.01 22.63
N ALA A 260 -19.77 -3.63 23.45
CA ALA A 260 -21.17 -3.67 23.05
C ALA A 260 -21.46 -2.75 21.87
N ALA A 261 -20.87 -1.55 21.84
CA ALA A 261 -21.02 -0.62 20.73
C ALA A 261 -20.43 -1.19 19.43
N LEU A 262 -19.18 -1.65 19.46
CA LEU A 262 -18.44 -2.19 18.32
C LEU A 262 -19.10 -3.43 17.70
N ASN A 263 -19.82 -4.22 18.50
CA ASN A 263 -20.59 -5.36 18.00
C ASN A 263 -21.83 -4.95 17.18
N ARG A 264 -22.34 -3.72 17.30
CA ARG A 264 -23.50 -3.24 16.53
C ARG A 264 -23.09 -2.76 15.13
N PRO A 265 -23.69 -3.29 14.04
CA PRO A 265 -23.41 -2.83 12.68
C PRO A 265 -23.63 -1.32 12.49
N ALA A 266 -24.70 -0.76 13.06
CA ALA A 266 -25.00 0.66 12.96
C ALA A 266 -23.93 1.55 13.62
N TRP A 267 -23.27 1.08 14.68
CA TRP A 267 -22.15 1.80 15.29
C TRP A 267 -20.91 1.78 14.40
N ARG A 268 -20.59 0.61 13.82
CA ARG A 268 -19.49 0.47 12.86
C ARG A 268 -19.69 1.32 11.61
N ALA A 269 -20.93 1.44 11.14
CA ALA A 269 -21.30 2.35 10.06
C ALA A 269 -20.99 3.81 10.42
N ARG A 270 -21.43 4.28 11.60
CA ARG A 270 -21.13 5.63 12.09
C ARG A 270 -19.63 5.90 12.21
N LEU A 271 -18.87 4.97 12.80
CA LEU A 271 -17.41 5.08 12.86
C LEU A 271 -16.80 5.24 11.45
N ALA A 272 -17.28 4.46 10.50
CA ALA A 272 -16.81 4.54 9.11
C ALA A 272 -17.21 5.86 8.43
N ASP A 273 -18.37 6.44 8.74
CA ASP A 273 -18.78 7.77 8.28
C ASP A 273 -17.81 8.85 8.79
N SER A 274 -17.61 8.94 10.10
CA SER A 274 -16.68 9.91 10.71
C SER A 274 -15.24 9.74 10.19
N LEU A 275 -14.77 8.50 10.02
CA LEU A 275 -13.45 8.24 9.44
C LEU A 275 -13.35 8.72 7.98
N ALA A 276 -14.39 8.50 7.17
CA ALA A 276 -14.41 8.97 5.79
C ALA A 276 -14.38 10.51 5.72
N GLU A 277 -15.13 11.18 6.59
CA GLU A 277 -15.12 12.64 6.72
C GLU A 277 -13.73 13.18 7.12
N GLY A 278 -13.10 12.58 8.14
CA GLY A 278 -11.75 12.96 8.58
C GLY A 278 -10.71 12.80 7.47
N ILE A 279 -10.77 11.70 6.72
CA ILE A 279 -9.88 11.45 5.58
C ILE A 279 -10.14 12.46 4.45
N HIS A 280 -11.40 12.74 4.12
CA HIS A 280 -11.72 13.75 3.11
C HIS A 280 -11.24 15.16 3.52
N ALA A 281 -11.40 15.52 4.79
CA ALA A 281 -10.92 16.80 5.32
C ALA A 281 -9.38 16.89 5.26
N TYR A 282 -8.67 15.81 5.57
CA TYR A 282 -7.22 15.74 5.42
C TYR A 282 -6.78 15.90 3.96
N LEU A 283 -7.41 15.17 3.04
CA LEU A 283 -7.05 15.20 1.62
C LEU A 283 -7.39 16.54 0.97
N GLY A 284 -8.51 17.17 1.35
CA GLY A 284 -8.92 18.48 0.82
C GLY A 284 -7.92 19.59 1.12
N ARG A 285 -7.19 19.51 2.25
CA ARG A 285 -6.13 20.47 2.62
C ARG A 285 -4.79 20.22 1.92
N ARG A 286 -4.60 19.05 1.30
CA ARG A 286 -3.39 18.74 0.50
C ARG A 286 -3.46 19.28 -0.94
N ILE A 287 -4.66 19.60 -1.42
CA ILE A 287 -4.87 20.16 -2.76
C ILE A 287 -4.77 21.68 -2.67
N VAL A 288 -3.56 22.19 -2.54
CA VAL A 288 -3.25 23.58 -2.93
C VAL A 288 -2.26 23.45 -4.08
N THR A 289 -2.77 23.71 -5.29
CA THR A 289 -2.01 23.83 -6.54
C THR A 289 -0.99 24.94 -6.49
#